data_AF-A0A7K0CXT3-F1
#
_entry.id   AF-A0A7K0CXT3-F1
#
_cell.length_a   1.000
_cell.length_b   1.000
_cell.length_c   1.000
_cell.angle_alpha   90.00
_cell.angle_beta   90.00
_cell.angle_gamma   90.00
#
_symmetry.space_group_name_H-M   'P 1'
#
loop_
_entity.id
_entity.type
_entity.pdbx_description
1 polymer ?
#
loop_
_entity_poly.entity_id
_entity_poly.type
_entity_poly.pdbx_seq_one_letter_code
_entity_poly.pdbx_strand_id
1 'polypeptide(L)'
;MAPFVVLVLVGGIARLIGLLPHAGWLDSWPHAVRLGLAAMFILTASAHFLRPRREALIVMVPERLPGPAALVTVTGILEFASAAGLLIPPVAPIAAICLALMLIAMFPANVRAARSGVGLKTVPLPARTALQVIFIAACVLAAC
;
A
#
# COMPACT_ATOMS: atom_id res chain seq x y z
N MET A 1 -9.38 1.09 -6.21
CA MET A 1 -9.43 -0.09 -7.10
C MET A 1 -8.08 -0.40 -7.74
N ALA A 2 -7.41 0.54 -8.42
CA ALA A 2 -6.11 0.27 -9.04
C ALA A 2 -5.05 -0.40 -8.13
N PRO A 3 -4.82 0.03 -6.87
CA PRO A 3 -3.85 -0.64 -5.99
C PRO A 3 -4.20 -2.11 -5.71
N PHE A 4 -5.48 -2.39 -5.42
CA PHE A 4 -5.96 -3.75 -5.20
C PHE A 4 -5.75 -4.64 -6.43
N VAL A 5 -6.05 -4.12 -7.62
CA VAL A 5 -5.83 -4.85 -8.89
C VAL A 5 -4.35 -5.17 -9.07
N VAL A 6 -3.45 -4.22 -8.82
CA VAL A 6 -1.99 -4.46 -8.93
C VAL A 6 -1.53 -5.53 -7.94
N LEU A 7 -1.97 -5.47 -6.68
CA LEU A 7 -1.65 -6.47 -5.68
C LEU A 7 -2.05 -7.88 -6.13
N VAL A 8 -3.31 -8.04 -6.58
CA VAL A 8 -3.85 -9.34 -6.99
C VAL A 8 -3.18 -9.85 -8.26
N LEU A 9 -2.99 -9.00 -9.28
CA LEU A 9 -2.39 -9.41 -10.54
C LEU A 9 -0.92 -9.76 -10.38
N VAL A 10 -0.12 -8.89 -9.75
CA VAL A 10 1.33 -9.14 -9.60
C VAL A 10 1.57 -10.30 -8.65
N GLY A 11 0.86 -10.36 -7.52
CA GLY A 11 0.96 -11.48 -6.58
C GLY A 11 0.48 -12.80 -7.19
N GLY A 12 -0.61 -12.77 -7.95
CA GLY A 12 -1.14 -13.94 -8.66
C GLY A 12 -0.18 -14.45 -9.73
N ILE A 13 0.36 -13.57 -10.57
CA ILE A 13 1.38 -13.92 -11.57
C ILE A 13 2.62 -14.49 -10.89
N ALA A 14 3.11 -13.84 -9.82
CA ALA A 14 4.24 -14.35 -9.05
C ALA A 14 3.97 -15.76 -8.50
N ARG A 15 2.78 -16.02 -7.96
CA ARG A 15 2.39 -17.34 -7.46
C ARG A 15 2.33 -18.40 -8.57
N LEU A 16 1.80 -18.04 -9.74
CA LEU A 16 1.74 -18.92 -10.91
C LEU A 16 3.14 -19.24 -11.45
N ILE A 17 4.05 -18.26 -11.49
CA ILE A 17 5.46 -18.49 -11.85
C ILE A 17 6.11 -19.45 -10.86
N GLY A 18 5.78 -19.35 -9.56
CA GLY A 18 6.25 -20.29 -8.54
C GLY A 18 5.84 -21.75 -8.76
N LEU A 19 4.85 -22.03 -9.62
CA LEU A 19 4.48 -23.39 -10.02
C LEU A 19 5.41 -23.97 -11.10
N LEU A 20 6.25 -23.14 -11.73
CA LEU A 20 7.20 -23.59 -12.72
C LEU A 20 8.41 -24.27 -12.05
N PRO A 21 8.97 -25.33 -12.66
CA PRO A 21 10.23 -25.91 -12.23
C PRO A 21 11.30 -24.81 -12.15
N HIS A 22 12.14 -24.84 -11.11
CA HIS A 22 13.24 -23.89 -10.83
C HIS A 22 12.85 -22.51 -10.25
N ALA A 23 11.56 -22.23 -10.00
CA ALA A 23 11.09 -20.98 -9.38
C ALA A 23 10.75 -21.10 -7.88
N GLY A 24 11.46 -21.96 -7.14
CA GLY A 24 11.09 -22.36 -5.76
C GLY A 24 10.96 -21.22 -4.74
N TRP A 25 11.63 -20.08 -4.96
CA TRP A 25 11.48 -18.90 -4.09
C TRP A 25 10.07 -18.30 -4.15
N LEU A 26 9.40 -18.38 -5.31
CA LEU A 26 8.04 -17.91 -5.54
C LEU A 26 6.97 -18.95 -5.19
N ASP A 27 7.36 -20.18 -4.85
CA ASP A 27 6.44 -21.25 -4.44
C ASP A 27 5.95 -21.07 -2.99
N SER A 28 5.79 -19.83 -2.56
CA SER A 28 5.27 -19.51 -1.24
C SER A 28 4.48 -18.21 -1.29
N TRP A 29 3.35 -18.22 -0.60
CA TRP A 29 2.44 -17.08 -0.54
C TRP A 29 3.09 -15.80 0.00
N PRO A 30 3.92 -15.83 1.07
CA PRO A 30 4.60 -14.63 1.56
C PRO A 30 5.46 -13.95 0.48
N HIS A 31 6.23 -14.71 -0.29
CA HIS A 31 7.11 -14.16 -1.33
C HIS A 31 6.33 -13.59 -2.52
N ALA A 32 5.27 -14.29 -2.97
CA ALA A 32 4.39 -13.78 -4.02
C ALA A 32 3.66 -12.48 -3.59
N VAL A 33 3.19 -12.44 -2.34
CA VAL A 33 2.50 -11.27 -1.78
C VAL A 33 3.46 -10.10 -1.56
N ARG A 34 4.73 -10.34 -1.18
CA ARG A 34 5.77 -9.30 -1.12
C ARG A 34 5.93 -8.59 -2.47
N LEU A 35 5.98 -9.32 -3.57
CA LEU A 35 6.05 -8.73 -4.92
C LEU A 35 4.80 -7.93 -5.27
N GLY A 36 3.62 -8.48 -4.97
CA GLY A 36 2.35 -7.79 -5.18
C GLY A 36 2.25 -6.48 -4.39
N LEU A 37 2.64 -6.51 -3.11
CA LEU A 37 2.66 -5.33 -2.24
C LEU A 37 3.70 -4.31 -2.69
N ALA A 38 4.91 -4.74 -3.06
CA ALA A 38 5.95 -3.84 -3.55
C ALA A 38 5.48 -3.08 -4.80
N ALA A 39 4.91 -3.79 -5.79
CA ALA A 39 4.37 -3.17 -7.00
C ALA A 39 3.19 -2.24 -6.68
N MET A 40 2.28 -2.67 -5.80
CA MET A 40 1.15 -1.85 -5.36
C MET A 40 1.62 -0.56 -4.68
N PHE A 41 2.58 -0.65 -3.77
CA PHE A 41 3.06 0.51 -3.01
C PHE A 41 3.96 1.44 -3.80
N ILE A 42 4.68 0.94 -4.81
CA ILE A 42 5.32 1.80 -5.81
C ILE A 42 4.27 2.65 -6.55
N LEU A 43 3.14 2.03 -6.93
CA LEU A 43 2.04 2.74 -7.57
C LEU A 43 1.42 3.79 -6.62
N THR A 44 1.13 3.45 -5.36
CA THR A 44 0.54 4.41 -4.41
C THR A 44 1.53 5.52 -4.04
N ALA A 45 2.81 5.18 -3.86
CA ALA A 45 3.86 6.14 -3.54
C ALA A 45 3.98 7.19 -4.65
N SER A 46 3.91 6.78 -5.92
CA SER A 46 3.92 7.71 -7.06
C SER A 46 2.82 8.79 -6.99
N ALA A 47 1.66 8.47 -6.40
CA ALA A 47 0.56 9.41 -6.26
C ALA A 47 0.87 10.58 -5.29
N HIS A 48 1.83 10.41 -4.38
CA HIS A 48 2.28 11.45 -3.44
C HIS A 48 3.11 12.55 -4.11
N PHE A 49 3.65 12.27 -5.30
CA PHE A 49 4.53 13.19 -6.04
C PHE A 49 3.89 13.73 -7.32
N LEU A 50 2.98 12.97 -7.94
CA LEU A 50 2.40 13.30 -9.24
C LEU A 50 1.05 14.03 -9.13
N ARG A 51 0.91 15.15 -9.86
CA ARG A 51 -0.37 15.85 -10.05
C ARG A 51 -1.28 15.08 -11.01
N PRO A 52 -2.61 15.15 -10.86
CA PRO A 52 -3.37 15.87 -9.82
C PRO A 52 -3.52 15.09 -8.51
N ARG A 53 -3.02 13.84 -8.44
CA ARG A 53 -3.24 12.93 -7.30
C ARG A 53 -2.65 13.47 -5.99
N ARG A 54 -1.48 14.09 -6.06
CA ARG A 54 -0.83 14.72 -4.90
C ARG A 54 -1.73 15.74 -4.21
N GLU A 55 -2.40 16.60 -4.98
CA GLU A 55 -3.26 17.64 -4.43
C GLU A 55 -4.47 17.03 -3.72
N ALA A 56 -5.06 15.99 -4.33
CA ALA A 56 -6.15 15.24 -3.72
C ALA A 56 -5.73 14.59 -2.39
N LEU A 57 -4.50 14.05 -2.27
CA LEU A 57 -3.98 13.49 -1.02
C LEU A 57 -3.76 14.57 0.05
N ILE A 58 -3.30 15.76 -0.32
CA ILE A 58 -3.10 16.88 0.62
C ILE A 58 -4.44 17.29 1.23
N VAL A 59 -5.48 17.41 0.42
CA VAL A 59 -6.85 17.72 0.89
C VAL A 59 -7.39 16.62 1.82
N MET A 60 -6.89 15.38 1.69
CA MET A 60 -7.24 14.26 2.58
C MET A 60 -6.51 14.28 3.93
N VAL A 61 -5.54 15.17 4.19
CA VAL A 61 -4.88 15.27 5.51
C VAL A 61 -5.73 16.11 6.50
N PRO A 62 -5.99 15.66 7.74
CA PRO A 62 -6.78 16.42 8.71
C PRO A 62 -6.19 17.80 9.00
N GLU A 63 -7.02 18.83 9.09
CA GLU A 63 -6.60 20.23 9.34
C GLU A 63 -5.84 20.43 10.66
N ARG A 64 -6.12 19.57 11.65
CA ARG A 64 -5.40 19.57 12.95
C ARG A 64 -3.92 19.19 12.85
N LEU A 65 -3.47 18.63 11.72
CA LEU A 65 -2.07 18.23 11.53
C LEU A 65 -1.29 19.35 10.80
N PRO A 66 -0.10 19.71 11.29
CA PRO A 66 0.72 20.72 10.62
C PRO A 66 1.32 20.18 9.32
N GLY A 67 1.45 21.06 8.33
CA GLY A 67 2.14 20.78 7.07
C GLY A 67 1.60 19.59 6.24
N PRO A 68 0.32 19.58 5.82
CA PRO A 68 -0.26 18.52 4.98
C PRO A 68 0.60 18.07 3.79
N ALA A 69 1.19 19.03 3.07
CA ALA A 69 2.04 18.74 1.92
C ALA A 69 3.33 17.99 2.31
N ALA A 70 3.93 18.33 3.46
CA ALA A 70 5.12 17.65 3.96
C ALA A 70 4.78 16.23 4.42
N LEU A 71 3.65 16.04 5.12
CA LEU A 71 3.19 14.73 5.55
C LEU A 71 2.93 13.79 4.37
N VAL A 72 2.30 14.29 3.29
CA VAL A 72 2.13 13.54 2.03
C VAL A 72 3.49 13.17 1.42
N THR A 73 4.46 14.09 1.41
CA THR A 73 5.81 13.76 0.91
C THR A 73 6.49 12.68 1.76
N VAL A 74 6.47 12.82 3.09
CA VAL A 74 7.11 11.86 4.02
C VAL A 74 6.49 10.47 3.88
N THR A 75 5.16 10.40 3.84
CA THR A 75 4.45 9.14 3.66
C THR A 75 4.74 8.48 2.32
N GLY A 76 4.84 9.25 1.23
CA GLY A 76 5.27 8.73 -0.07
C GLY A 76 6.70 8.15 -0.06
N ILE A 77 7.63 8.78 0.66
CA ILE A 77 9.01 8.26 0.82
C ILE A 77 8.99 6.96 1.63
N LEU A 78 8.23 6.91 2.72
CA LEU A 78 8.09 5.70 3.55
C LEU A 78 7.45 4.53 2.79
N GLU A 79 6.46 4.80 1.93
CA GLU A 79 5.88 3.80 1.02
C GLU A 79 6.95 3.23 0.07
N PHE A 80 7.76 4.08 -0.57
CA PHE A 80 8.86 3.60 -1.42
C PHE A 80 9.91 2.81 -0.66
N ALA A 81 10.33 3.28 0.52
CA ALA A 81 11.31 2.60 1.35
C ALA A 81 10.80 1.22 1.80
N SER A 82 9.53 1.13 2.20
CA SER A 82 8.91 -0.12 2.60
C SER A 82 8.74 -1.07 1.40
N ALA A 83 8.36 -0.56 0.23
CA ALA A 83 8.27 -1.35 -1.00
C ALA A 83 9.62 -1.95 -1.41
N ALA A 84 10.71 -1.17 -1.31
CA ALA A 84 12.06 -1.67 -1.53
C ALA A 84 12.47 -2.70 -0.46
N GLY A 85 12.15 -2.42 0.80
CA GLY A 85 12.42 -3.33 1.92
C GLY A 85 11.73 -4.69 1.79
N LEU A 86 10.50 -4.74 1.25
CA LEU A 86 9.78 -5.99 0.98
C LEU A 86 10.53 -6.93 0.00
N LEU A 87 11.42 -6.39 -0.82
CA LEU A 87 12.20 -7.15 -1.80
C LEU A 87 13.53 -7.67 -1.24
N ILE A 88 13.91 -7.27 -0.04
CA ILE A 88 15.17 -7.63 0.61
C ILE A 88 14.85 -8.60 1.76
N PRO A 89 15.11 -9.92 1.63
CA PRO A 89 14.58 -10.93 2.56
C PRO A 89 14.86 -10.67 4.05
N PRO A 90 16.06 -10.23 4.46
CA PRO A 90 16.34 -9.93 5.87
C PRO A 90 15.49 -8.80 6.47
N VAL A 91 15.03 -7.83 5.67
CA VAL A 91 14.28 -6.66 6.15
C VAL A 91 12.81 -6.68 5.76
N ALA A 92 12.38 -7.63 4.91
CA ALA A 92 11.01 -7.73 4.44
C ALA A 92 9.96 -7.83 5.56
N PRO A 93 10.17 -8.59 6.66
CA PRO A 93 9.21 -8.61 7.77
C PRO A 93 9.05 -7.25 8.44
N ILE A 94 10.15 -6.53 8.67
CA ILE A 94 10.14 -5.19 9.28
C ILE A 94 9.44 -4.21 8.34
N ALA A 95 9.76 -4.26 7.04
CA ALA A 95 9.13 -3.41 6.03
C ALA A 95 7.61 -3.64 5.97
N ALA A 96 7.16 -4.89 6.00
CA ALA A 96 5.75 -5.24 6.02
C ALA A 96 5.02 -4.72 7.28
N ILE A 97 5.64 -4.82 8.46
CA ILE A 97 5.08 -4.29 9.71
C ILE A 97 4.98 -2.76 9.65
N CYS A 98 6.04 -2.06 9.23
CA CYS A 98 6.03 -0.60 9.07
C CYS A 98 4.91 -0.15 8.12
N LEU A 99 4.73 -0.87 7.02
CA LEU A 99 3.68 -0.62 6.04
C LEU A 99 2.27 -0.80 6.63
N ALA A 100 2.06 -1.87 7.41
CA ALA A 100 0.80 -2.12 8.11
C ALA A 100 0.48 -1.01 9.13
N LEU A 101 1.48 -0.59 9.92
CA LEU A 101 1.33 0.49 10.89
C LEU A 101 1.00 1.82 10.20
N MET A 102 1.65 2.13 9.09
CA MET A 102 1.37 3.33 8.32
C MET A 102 -0.03 3.31 7.72
N LEU A 103 -0.49 2.17 7.18
CA LEU A 103 -1.86 1.98 6.74
C LEU A 103 -2.86 2.29 7.88
N ILE A 104 -2.64 1.73 9.07
CA ILE A 104 -3.47 2.01 10.24
C ILE A 104 -3.47 3.50 10.58
N ALA A 105 -2.30 4.14 10.59
CA ALA A 105 -2.14 5.56 10.91
C ALA A 105 -2.83 6.48 9.89
N MET A 106 -2.86 6.11 8.60
CA MET A 106 -3.54 6.87 7.54
C MET A 106 -5.06 6.65 7.50
N PHE A 107 -5.58 5.59 8.13
CA PHE A 107 -6.99 5.25 8.05
C PHE A 107 -7.94 6.38 8.52
N PRO A 108 -7.66 7.15 9.59
CA PRO A 108 -8.49 8.30 9.96
C PRO A 108 -8.61 9.38 8.87
N ALA A 109 -7.51 9.64 8.15
CA ALA A 109 -7.53 10.56 6.99
C ALA A 109 -8.44 10.01 5.89
N ASN A 110 -8.40 8.68 5.68
CA ASN A 110 -9.23 7.99 4.71
C ASN A 110 -10.72 7.98 5.07
N VAL A 111 -11.07 7.87 6.34
CA VAL A 111 -12.46 7.97 6.83
C VAL A 111 -13.00 9.38 6.62
N ARG A 112 -12.22 10.40 6.97
CA ARG A 112 -12.61 11.81 6.78
C ARG A 112 -12.85 12.11 5.31
N ALA A 113 -11.93 11.72 4.44
CA ALA A 113 -12.04 11.89 3.00
C ALA A 113 -13.35 11.31 2.45
N ALA A 114 -13.72 10.10 2.88
CA ALA A 114 -14.97 9.44 2.48
C ALA A 114 -16.23 10.17 2.99
N ARG A 115 -16.20 10.72 4.22
CA ARG A 115 -17.33 11.45 4.81
C ARG A 115 -17.51 12.85 4.21
N SER A 116 -16.41 13.53 3.92
CA SER A 116 -16.43 14.90 3.38
C SER A 116 -16.50 14.94 1.85
N GLY A 117 -16.48 13.79 1.17
CA GLY A 117 -16.55 13.72 -0.30
C GLY A 117 -15.31 14.27 -1.01
N VAL A 118 -14.16 14.34 -0.32
CA VAL A 118 -12.92 14.94 -0.83
C VAL A 118 -11.86 13.88 -1.15
N GLY A 119 -10.93 14.20 -2.05
CA GLY A 119 -9.78 13.34 -2.39
C GLY A 119 -9.96 12.51 -3.66
N LEU A 120 -9.20 11.41 -3.78
CA LEU A 120 -9.28 10.51 -4.96
C LEU A 120 -10.60 9.73 -4.94
N LYS A 121 -11.42 9.88 -6.00
CA LYS A 121 -12.67 9.15 -6.35
C LYS A 121 -13.40 8.50 -5.16
N THR A 122 -14.65 8.91 -4.92
CA THR A 122 -15.51 8.45 -3.81
C THR A 122 -15.76 6.93 -3.83
N VAL A 123 -14.84 6.17 -3.23
CA VAL A 123 -15.09 4.78 -2.81
C VAL A 123 -15.91 4.83 -1.52
N PRO A 124 -17.07 4.14 -1.44
CA PRO A 124 -17.87 4.09 -0.22
C PRO A 124 -17.04 3.64 0.98
N LEU A 125 -17.34 4.20 2.15
CA LEU A 125 -16.58 3.90 3.38
C LEU A 125 -16.48 2.40 3.69
N PRO A 126 -17.55 1.57 3.56
CA PRO A 126 -17.45 0.13 3.81
C PRO A 126 -16.45 -0.57 2.87
N ALA A 127 -16.49 -0.25 1.57
CA ALA A 127 -15.57 -0.80 0.59
C ALA A 127 -14.12 -0.37 0.86
N ARG A 128 -13.92 0.88 1.30
CA ARG A 128 -12.61 1.40 1.69
C ARG A 128 -12.06 0.71 2.94
N THR A 129 -12.90 0.47 3.94
CA THR A 129 -12.54 -0.31 5.14
C THR A 129 -12.18 -1.75 4.77
N ALA A 130 -12.96 -2.40 3.90
CA ALA A 130 -12.67 -3.76 3.45
C ALA A 130 -11.31 -3.84 2.74
N LEU A 131 -11.04 -2.91 1.81
CA LEU A 131 -9.74 -2.80 1.14
C LEU A 131 -8.59 -2.59 2.13
N GLN A 132 -8.79 -1.75 3.15
CA GLN A 132 -7.79 -1.50 4.19
C GLN A 132 -7.45 -2.78 4.95
N VAL A 133 -8.46 -3.55 5.36
CA VAL A 133 -8.28 -4.83 6.06
C VAL A 133 -7.53 -5.82 5.18
N ILE A 134 -7.87 -5.90 3.88
CA ILE A 134 -7.17 -6.76 2.91
C ILE A 134 -5.70 -6.37 2.81
N PHE A 135 -5.38 -5.08 2.69
CA PHE A 135 -3.99 -4.62 2.59
C PHE A 135 -3.19 -4.90 3.86
N ILE A 136 -3.78 -4.72 5.04
CA ILE A 136 -3.14 -5.05 6.31
C ILE A 136 -2.91 -6.57 6.40
N ALA A 137 -3.90 -7.39 6.05
CA ALA A 137 -3.75 -8.84 6.03
C ALA A 137 -2.65 -9.30 5.07
N ALA A 138 -2.55 -8.67 3.90
CA ALA A 138 -1.45 -8.92 2.96
C ALA A 138 -0.08 -8.55 3.58
N CYS A 139 0.01 -7.45 4.32
CA CYS A 139 1.25 -7.08 5.03
C CYS A 139 1.61 -8.12 6.09
N VAL A 140 0.64 -8.61 6.86
CA VAL A 140 0.87 -9.67 7.87
C VAL A 140 1.38 -10.93 7.20
N LEU A 141 0.75 -11.35 6.10
CA LEU A 141 1.19 -12.53 5.33
C LEU A 141 2.59 -12.34 4.73
N ALA A 142 2.93 -11.13 4.28
CA ALA A 142 4.26 -10.80 3.78
C ALA A 142 5.33 -10.76 4.89
N ALA A 143 4.95 -10.66 6.16
CA ALA A 143 5.88 -10.68 7.27
C ALA A 143 6.30 -12.10 7.70
N CYS A 144 5.59 -13.14 7.23
CA CYS A 144 5.88 -14.55 7.49
C CYS A 144 7.04 -15.11 6.66
#